data_AF-A0A0B0SES7-F1
#
_entry.id   AF-A0A0B0SES7-F1
#
_cell.length_a   1.000
_cell.length_b   1.000
_cell.length_c   1.000
_cell.angle_alpha   90.00
_cell.angle_beta   90.00
_cell.angle_gamma   90.00
#
_symmetry.space_group_name_H-M   'P 1'
#
loop_
_entity.id
_entity.type
_entity.pdbx_description
1 polymer ?
#
loop_
_entity_poly.entity_id
_entity_poly.type
_entity_poly.pdbx_seq_one_letter_code
_entity_poly.pdbx_strand_id
1 'polypeptide(L)' 'MERRTVAGTPYAKLLTAPRPVAEGLRARLEARGIPVLLETPFAGLPEAALGTYMGDVALFVPEALWGEAEAVLAEEAP' A
#
# COMPACT_ATOMS: atom_id res chain seq x y z
N MET A 1 -14.95 0.40 2.75
CA MET A 1 -13.63 -0.13 2.38
C MET A 1 -13.41 0.15 0.91
N GLU A 2 -12.40 0.97 0.57
CA GLU A 2 -12.04 1.25 -0.82
C GLU A 2 -11.37 0.01 -1.43
N ARG A 3 -11.73 -0.34 -2.67
CA ARG A 3 -11.25 -1.55 -3.37
C ARG A 3 -10.84 -1.24 -4.80
N ARG A 4 -9.85 -1.98 -5.31
CA ARG A 4 -9.37 -1.95 -6.69
C ARG A 4 -9.24 -3.37 -7.22
N THR A 5 -9.48 -3.57 -8.50
CA THR A 5 -9.15 -4.84 -9.16
C THR A 5 -7.91 -4.65 -10.01
N VAL A 6 -6.84 -5.35 -9.69
CA VAL A 6 -5.56 -5.31 -10.40
C VAL A 6 -5.35 -6.65 -11.07
N ALA A 7 -5.32 -6.69 -12.39
CA ALA A 7 -5.13 -7.94 -13.17
C ALA A 7 -6.04 -9.11 -12.71
N GLY A 8 -7.31 -8.81 -12.40
CA GLY A 8 -8.29 -9.80 -11.94
C GLY A 8 -8.22 -10.15 -10.45
N THR A 9 -7.25 -9.63 -9.70
CA THR A 9 -7.15 -9.82 -8.25
C THR A 9 -7.76 -8.63 -7.51
N PRO A 10 -8.67 -8.84 -6.54
CA PRO A 10 -9.20 -7.76 -5.71
C PRO A 10 -8.18 -7.32 -4.66
N TYR A 11 -7.98 -6.02 -4.57
CA TYR A 11 -7.14 -5.35 -3.59
C TYR A 11 -8.02 -4.41 -2.74
N ALA A 12 -7.76 -4.37 -1.45
CA ALA A 12 -8.45 -3.50 -0.50
C ALA A 12 -7.47 -2.50 0.11
N LYS A 13 -7.94 -1.26 0.32
CA LYS A 13 -7.12 -0.18 0.89
C LYS A 13 -6.83 -0.46 2.35
N LEU A 14 -5.57 -0.73 2.67
CA LEU A 14 -5.09 -1.03 4.02
C LEU A 14 -5.01 0.24 4.86
N LEU A 15 -4.31 1.27 4.37
CA LEU A 15 -4.13 2.54 5.06
C LEU A 15 -3.71 3.66 4.10
N THR A 16 -3.66 4.88 4.63
CA THR A 16 -3.03 6.04 4.00
C THR A 16 -1.95 6.58 4.93
N ALA A 17 -0.78 6.89 4.36
CA ALA A 17 0.36 7.44 5.10
C ALA A 17 1.25 8.28 4.17
N PRO A 18 2.12 9.16 4.72
CA PRO A 18 3.12 9.86 3.92
C PRO A 18 4.00 8.87 3.17
N ARG A 19 4.36 9.15 1.91
CA ARG A 19 5.11 8.23 1.05
C ARG A 19 6.33 7.59 1.73
N PRO A 20 7.22 8.32 2.44
CA PRO A 20 8.38 7.69 3.09
C PRO A 20 7.98 6.59 4.10
N VAL A 21 6.88 6.80 4.83
CA VAL A 21 6.33 5.80 5.76
C VAL A 21 5.72 4.65 4.96
N ALA A 22 4.90 4.96 3.96
CA ALA A 22 4.22 3.97 3.11
C ALA A 22 5.21 3.03 2.39
N GLU A 23 6.31 3.53 1.85
CA GLU A 23 7.33 2.71 1.17
C GLU A 23 8.04 1.78 2.17
N GLY A 24 8.26 2.23 3.42
CA GLY A 24 8.79 1.38 4.49
C GLY A 24 7.84 0.25 4.87
N LEU A 25 6.55 0.56 5.05
CA LEU A 25 5.50 -0.43 5.32
C LEU A 25 5.34 -1.42 4.16
N ARG A 26 5.41 -0.92 2.92
CA ARG A 26 5.42 -1.73 1.70
C ARG A 26 6.59 -2.72 1.71
N ALA A 27 7.81 -2.25 1.92
CA ALA A 27 8.99 -3.11 1.95
C ALA A 27 8.86 -4.24 2.99
N ARG A 28 8.29 -3.93 4.16
CA ARG A 28 8.01 -4.92 5.21
C ARG A 28 6.98 -5.97 4.78
N LEU A 29 5.86 -5.55 4.22
CA LEU A 29 4.81 -6.45 3.72
C LEU A 29 5.34 -7.33 2.58
N GLU A 30 6.07 -6.75 1.63
CA GLU A 30 6.67 -7.47 0.51
C GLU A 30 7.72 -8.49 0.99
N ALA A 31 8.50 -8.17 2.04
CA ALA A 31 9.43 -9.11 2.66
C ALA A 31 8.74 -10.34 3.29
N ARG A 32 7.44 -10.24 3.61
CA ARG A 32 6.60 -11.35 4.09
C ARG A 32 5.79 -12.01 2.96
N GLY A 33 6.04 -11.65 1.71
CA GLY A 33 5.36 -12.21 0.54
C GLY A 33 4.00 -11.57 0.23
N ILE A 34 3.67 -10.43 0.86
CA ILE A 34 2.41 -9.73 0.63
C ILE A 34 2.65 -8.61 -0.40
N PRO A 35 2.10 -8.72 -1.62
CA PRO A 35 2.27 -7.67 -2.62
C PRO A 35 1.47 -6.42 -2.23
N VAL A 36 2.04 -5.25 -2.51
CA VAL A 36 1.44 -3.95 -2.16
C VAL A 36 1.32 -3.08 -3.41
N LEU A 37 0.14 -2.52 -3.62
CA LEU A 37 -0.08 -1.44 -4.57
C LEU A 37 -0.05 -0.11 -3.81
N LEU A 38 0.79 0.82 -4.26
CA LEU A 38 0.90 2.18 -3.73
C LEU A 38 0.32 3.16 -4.75
N GLU A 39 -0.68 3.94 -4.34
CA GLU A 39 -1.42 4.87 -5.19
C GLU A 39 -1.27 6.31 -4.67
N THR A 40 -0.86 7.22 -5.56
CA THR A 40 -0.90 8.67 -5.29
C THR A 40 -2.32 9.20 -5.45
N PRO A 41 -2.71 10.27 -4.73
CA PRO A 41 -4.06 10.83 -4.80
C PRO A 41 -4.36 11.58 -6.12
N PHE A 42 -3.40 11.58 -7.05
CA PHE A 42 -3.51 12.16 -8.38
C PHE A 42 -2.84 11.24 -9.40
N ALA A 43 -3.29 11.36 -10.65
CA ALA A 43 -2.77 10.61 -11.80
C ALA A 43 -2.38 11.57 -12.93
N GLY A 44 -1.56 11.09 -13.88
CA GLY A 44 -1.21 11.86 -15.09
C GLY A 44 -0.15 12.93 -14.89
N LEU A 45 0.50 12.99 -13.73
CA LEU A 45 1.63 13.87 -13.45
C LEU A 45 2.93 13.06 -13.30
N PRO A 46 4.10 13.58 -13.75
CA PRO A 46 5.37 12.90 -13.60
C PRO A 46 5.67 12.46 -12.17
N GLU A 47 5.28 13.25 -11.18
CA GLU A 47 5.51 13.00 -9.75
C GLU A 47 4.84 11.72 -9.24
N ALA A 48 3.72 11.32 -9.86
CA ALA A 48 3.04 10.07 -9.56
C ALA A 48 3.86 8.85 -10.02
N ALA A 49 4.48 8.95 -11.20
CA ALA A 49 5.29 7.88 -11.81
C ALA A 49 6.71 7.81 -11.24
N LEU A 50 7.30 8.97 -10.93
CA LEU A 50 8.69 9.07 -10.45
C LEU A 50 8.84 8.84 -8.94
N GLY A 51 7.73 8.77 -8.21
CA GLY A 51 7.73 8.63 -6.76
C GLY A 51 8.28 9.84 -6.00
N THR A 52 8.35 11.01 -6.63
CA THR A 52 8.84 12.25 -6.02
C THR A 52 7.80 12.92 -5.14
N TYR A 53 6.53 12.52 -5.22
CA TYR A 53 5.47 13.01 -4.33
C TYR A 53 5.64 12.46 -2.91
N MET A 54 5.98 13.31 -1.94
CA MET A 54 6.24 12.90 -0.56
C MET A 54 5.00 12.99 0.38
N GLY A 55 3.84 13.38 -0.13
CA GLY A 55 2.61 13.47 0.66
C GLY A 55 1.94 12.11 0.88
N ASP A 56 0.68 12.15 1.30
CA ASP A 56 -0.10 10.97 1.65
C ASP A 56 -0.45 10.11 0.43
N VAL A 57 -0.11 8.83 0.49
CA VAL A 57 -0.40 7.81 -0.51
C VAL A 57 -1.22 6.68 0.11
N ALA A 58 -2.01 6.00 -0.71
CA ALA A 58 -2.79 4.84 -0.27
C ALA A 58 -2.01 3.55 -0.52
N LEU A 59 -1.99 2.66 0.48
CA LEU A 59 -1.51 1.29 0.31
C LEU A 59 -2.71 0.37 0.17
N PHE A 60 -2.63 -0.52 -0.82
CA PHE A 60 -3.59 -1.58 -1.04
C PHE A 60 -2.88 -2.93 -1.00
N VAL A 61 -3.56 -3.94 -0.45
CA VAL A 61 -3.12 -5.34 -0.43
C VAL A 61 -4.21 -6.23 -1.02
N PRO A 62 -3.89 -7.44 -1.53
CA PRO A 62 -4.91 -8.39 -1.94
C PRO A 62 -5.92 -8.60 -0.82
N GLU A 63 -7.21 -8.55 -1.12
CA GLU A 63 -8.29 -8.70 -0.12
C GLU A 63 -8.18 -10.06 0.59
N ALA A 64 -7.69 -11.09 -0.10
CA ALA A 64 -7.42 -12.42 0.46
C ALA A 64 -6.31 -12.45 1.52
N LEU A 65 -5.38 -11.49 1.50
CA LEU A 65 -4.24 -11.39 2.42
C LEU A 65 -4.42 -10.28 3.46
N TRP A 66 -5.62 -9.70 3.57
CA TRP A 66 -5.89 -8.57 4.45
C TRP A 66 -5.49 -8.84 5.92
N GLY A 67 -5.94 -9.97 6.48
CA GLY A 67 -5.65 -10.31 7.87
C GLY A 67 -4.15 -10.56 8.14
N GLU A 68 -3.44 -11.12 7.16
CA GLU A 68 -1.99 -11.30 7.25
C GLU A 68 -1.27 -9.95 7.20
N ALA A 69 -1.74 -9.03 6.35
CA ALA A 69 -1.19 -7.67 6.28
C ALA A 69 -1.39 -6.91 7.61
N GLU A 70 -2.58 -6.99 8.21
CA GLU A 70 -2.84 -6.40 9.52
C GLU A 70 -1.96 -7.00 10.62
N ALA A 71 -1.81 -8.33 10.63
CA ALA A 71 -0.94 -9.00 11.59
C ALA A 71 0.52 -8.55 11.45
N VAL A 72 1.04 -8.46 10.21
CA VAL A 72 2.38 -7.95 9.94
C VAL A 72 2.51 -6.52 10.45
N LEU A 73 1.52 -5.63 10.27
CA LEU A 73 1.63 -4.26 10.77
C LEU A 73 1.56 -4.16 12.30
N ALA A 74 0.79 -5.03 12.96
CA ALA A 74 0.61 -5.03 14.41
C ALA A 74 1.85 -5.54 15.18
N GLU A 75 2.68 -6.41 14.60
CA GLU A 75 3.87 -7.00 15.23
C GLU A 75 4.90 -5.97 15.76
N GLU A 76 4.83 -4.68 15.38
CA GLU A 76 5.74 -3.61 15.87
C GLU A 76 5.03 -2.39 16.49
N ALA A 77 3.74 -2.48 16.83
CA ALA A 77 3.18 -1.47 17.75
C ALA A 77 3.83 -1.70 19.14
N PRO A 78 4.58 -0.73 19.69
CA PRO A 78 5.25 -0.90 20.99
C PRO A 78 4.27 -1.12 22.14
#